data_AF-A0A4V2UEJ5-F1
#
_entry.id   AF-A0A4V2UEJ5-F1
#
_cell.length_a   1.000
_cell.length_b   1.000
_cell.length_c   1.000
_cell.angle_alpha   90.00
_cell.angle_beta   90.00
_cell.angle_gamma   90.00
#
_symmetry.space_group_name_H-M   'P 1'
#
loop_
_entity.id
_entity.type
_entity.pdbx_description
1 polymer ?
#
loop_
_entity_poly.entity_id
_entity_poly.type
_entity_poly.pdbx_seq_one_letter_code
_entity_poly.pdbx_strand_id
1 'polypeptide(L)'
;MRPAEIDVTFALFQMDVRATEDSGGDEPYMWILGFKADADTITAPPPGSLLPSIGVKTFEGGAPASPWLLGSRDVDAPATLPIPAALGTRSFRLRPALLEIGGWFPGLGGMVALLWDQDAFSPSTSEAGQKKFNKVFGPALSVELTKLINGGYDNELSRDANDMVVAPIDNIQTRLDRLGDAAARKNAVKAITNSVKDAISGQLRDALADAAGLDEIIDPDDLLGIDAVVFLGNELSAAARDFEMKFTDDEADYLAKGHASATPVNLAKLGSAVIGVERRLDRQGAVKMRVCWFPEKEYNAFAFRLKTTTRYALNLLKGGPIAEVRWLIDNHMLNDGEGSVTVMFEPVDDYFGPPQDDLLSRFYTGGSGTLKYRTAGPVLEVWNEDGNGIYFGEVRAVFTFVGDPPLAPQNPSPEPEDWIRRGYDQTEDLSVMAVELVMDDAYEADVRQCKRIAGEIDRKHIAVNFGKLFVNPGDPPPFRQSLLDRVAAQARVTNAAGVEIIARPKLQR
;
A
#
# COMPACT_ATOMS: atom_id res chain seq x y z
N MET A 1 -10.17 -2.53 -1.88
CA MET A 1 -9.31 -1.87 -2.88
C MET A 1 -8.40 -2.92 -3.48
N ARG A 2 -7.96 -2.72 -4.72
CA ARG A 2 -7.09 -3.69 -5.40
C ARG A 2 -5.66 -3.68 -4.82
N PRO A 3 -5.10 -4.84 -4.44
CA PRO A 3 -3.68 -4.94 -4.08
C PRO A 3 -2.76 -4.64 -5.27
N ALA A 4 -1.53 -4.20 -4.99
CA ALA A 4 -0.52 -3.99 -6.03
C ALA A 4 -0.07 -5.32 -6.66
N GLU A 5 0.08 -5.33 -7.98
CA GLU A 5 0.92 -6.33 -8.66
C GLU A 5 2.39 -6.08 -8.25
N ILE A 6 3.10 -7.15 -7.86
CA ILE A 6 4.46 -7.04 -7.32
C ILE A 6 5.41 -8.03 -8.01
N ASP A 7 6.63 -7.56 -8.30
CA ASP A 7 7.75 -8.42 -8.66
C ASP A 7 8.44 -8.85 -7.35
N VAL A 8 8.39 -10.16 -7.06
CA VAL A 8 8.90 -10.76 -5.82
C VAL A 8 10.22 -11.46 -6.10
N THR A 9 11.13 -11.40 -5.11
CA THR A 9 12.36 -12.20 -5.08
C THR A 9 12.52 -12.84 -3.72
N PHE A 10 12.65 -14.16 -3.72
CA PHE A 10 13.05 -15.00 -2.59
C PHE A 10 14.51 -15.38 -2.77
N ALA A 11 15.33 -15.25 -1.73
CA ALA A 11 16.72 -15.64 -1.73
C ALA A 11 17.05 -16.43 -0.46
N LEU A 12 17.31 -17.73 -0.61
CA LEU A 12 17.91 -18.57 0.41
C LEU A 12 19.43 -18.43 0.28
N PHE A 13 20.13 -18.03 1.35
CA PHE A 13 21.54 -17.61 1.25
C PHE A 13 22.50 -18.32 2.22
N GLN A 14 21.98 -18.97 3.27
CA GLN A 14 22.80 -19.65 4.26
C GLN A 14 22.08 -20.88 4.81
N MET A 15 22.84 -21.93 5.11
CA MET A 15 22.38 -23.10 5.85
C MET A 15 23.26 -23.30 7.09
N ASP A 16 22.64 -23.40 8.26
CA ASP A 16 23.31 -23.80 9.50
C ASP A 16 23.05 -25.29 9.74
N VAL A 17 24.12 -26.06 9.83
CA VAL A 17 24.12 -27.49 10.19
C VAL A 17 24.39 -27.60 11.67
N ARG A 18 23.45 -28.17 12.42
CA ARG A 18 23.49 -28.21 13.90
C ARG A 18 23.69 -29.62 14.45
N ALA A 19 23.17 -30.62 13.74
CA ALA A 19 23.37 -32.03 13.98
C ALA A 19 23.36 -32.78 12.63
N THR A 20 24.15 -33.84 12.55
CA THR A 20 24.36 -34.78 11.43
C THR A 20 24.36 -36.18 12.02
N GLU A 21 24.19 -37.21 11.20
CA GLU A 21 24.21 -38.59 11.69
C GLU A 21 25.56 -38.97 12.34
N ASP A 22 25.52 -39.90 13.30
CA ASP A 22 26.63 -40.22 14.22
C ASP A 22 27.86 -40.88 13.54
N SER A 23 27.77 -41.29 12.26
CA SER A 23 28.93 -41.82 11.52
C SER A 23 28.95 -41.46 10.03
N GLY A 24 29.99 -40.73 9.60
CA GLY A 24 30.23 -40.42 8.18
C GLY A 24 30.09 -38.94 7.87
N GLY A 25 29.15 -38.26 8.53
CA GLY A 25 28.76 -36.88 8.21
C GLY A 25 27.86 -36.83 6.98
N ASP A 26 26.86 -35.96 6.98
CA ASP A 26 25.85 -35.92 5.91
C ASP A 26 26.41 -35.21 4.66
N GLU A 27 25.87 -35.52 3.49
CA GLU A 27 26.22 -34.92 2.21
C GLU A 27 25.02 -34.12 1.65
N PRO A 28 24.64 -33.00 2.31
CA PRO A 28 23.33 -32.39 2.14
C PRO A 28 23.12 -31.87 0.72
N TYR A 29 22.08 -32.42 0.09
CA TYR A 29 21.72 -32.23 -1.31
C TYR A 29 20.37 -31.53 -1.41
N MET A 30 20.34 -30.32 -1.98
CA MET A 30 19.16 -29.44 -1.87
C MET A 30 18.51 -29.12 -3.22
N TRP A 31 17.19 -29.32 -3.29
CA TRP A 31 16.34 -28.89 -4.40
C TRP A 31 15.44 -27.74 -3.98
N ILE A 32 15.39 -26.69 -4.79
CA ILE A 32 14.59 -25.50 -4.50
C ILE A 32 13.65 -25.20 -5.67
N LEU A 33 12.38 -24.98 -5.35
CA LEU A 33 11.40 -24.42 -6.29
C LEU A 33 10.80 -23.15 -5.72
N GLY A 34 10.71 -22.12 -6.57
CA GLY A 34 9.80 -21.01 -6.32
C GLY A 34 8.41 -21.40 -6.77
N PHE A 35 7.37 -20.86 -6.16
CA PHE A 35 6.00 -21.09 -6.62
C PHE A 35 5.10 -19.90 -6.37
N LYS A 36 4.04 -19.81 -7.19
CA LYS A 36 2.96 -18.86 -7.00
C LYS A 36 1.58 -19.47 -7.25
N ALA A 37 0.59 -18.91 -6.59
CA ALA A 37 -0.83 -19.06 -6.90
C ALA A 37 -1.45 -17.65 -6.94
N ASP A 38 -1.94 -17.23 -8.11
CA ASP A 38 -2.36 -15.85 -8.36
C ASP A 38 -3.33 -15.78 -9.55
N ALA A 39 -3.61 -14.59 -10.10
CA ALA A 39 -4.56 -14.44 -11.20
C ALA A 39 -4.20 -15.23 -12.47
N ASP A 40 -2.93 -15.58 -12.68
CA ASP A 40 -2.53 -16.39 -13.84
C ASP A 40 -2.89 -17.88 -13.66
N THR A 41 -3.10 -18.32 -12.42
CA THR A 41 -3.31 -19.75 -12.09
C THR A 41 -4.67 -20.04 -11.46
N ILE A 42 -5.38 -19.02 -11.02
CA ILE A 42 -6.75 -19.12 -10.54
C ILE A 42 -7.70 -19.11 -11.73
N THR A 43 -8.51 -20.17 -11.84
CA THR A 43 -9.48 -20.31 -12.93
C THR A 43 -10.92 -20.21 -12.41
N ALA A 44 -11.84 -19.95 -13.33
CA ALA A 44 -13.26 -19.87 -13.01
C ALA A 44 -13.74 -21.14 -12.28
N PRO A 45 -14.78 -21.02 -11.44
CA PRO A 45 -15.34 -22.17 -10.75
C PRO A 45 -15.74 -23.28 -11.74
N PRO A 46 -15.42 -24.55 -11.44
CA PRO A 46 -15.91 -25.66 -12.23
C PRO A 46 -17.45 -25.75 -12.12
N PRO A 47 -18.14 -26.39 -13.10
CA PRO A 47 -19.58 -26.56 -13.05
C PRO A 47 -20.06 -27.18 -11.72
N GLY A 48 -21.00 -26.52 -11.04
CA GLY A 48 -21.53 -26.96 -9.75
C GLY A 48 -20.77 -26.47 -8.52
N SER A 49 -19.68 -25.71 -8.69
CA SER A 49 -18.98 -25.01 -7.61
C SER A 49 -19.16 -23.50 -7.75
N LEU A 50 -19.24 -22.80 -6.61
CA LEU A 50 -19.10 -21.34 -6.56
C LEU A 50 -17.64 -20.90 -6.33
N LEU A 51 -16.78 -21.85 -5.95
CA LEU A 51 -15.39 -21.62 -5.59
C LEU A 51 -14.46 -21.85 -6.80
N PRO A 52 -13.49 -20.95 -7.03
CA PRO A 52 -12.54 -21.09 -8.13
C PRO A 52 -11.60 -22.28 -7.92
N SER A 53 -11.00 -22.76 -9.02
CA SER A 53 -9.89 -23.73 -8.91
C SER A 53 -8.57 -22.98 -8.72
N ILE A 54 -7.74 -23.41 -7.78
CA ILE A 54 -6.41 -22.83 -7.59
C ILE A 54 -5.36 -23.73 -8.24
N GLY A 55 -4.73 -23.23 -9.31
CA GLY A 55 -3.50 -23.78 -9.83
C GLY A 55 -2.27 -23.19 -9.16
N VAL A 56 -1.16 -23.92 -9.24
CA VAL A 56 0.17 -23.47 -8.85
C VAL A 56 1.09 -23.46 -10.06
N LYS A 57 1.85 -22.38 -10.20
CA LYS A 57 2.97 -22.30 -11.15
C LYS A 57 4.28 -22.35 -10.38
N THR A 58 5.18 -23.23 -10.80
CA THR A 58 6.51 -23.39 -10.24
C THR A 58 7.57 -22.68 -11.08
N PHE A 59 8.68 -22.32 -10.44
CA PHE A 59 9.82 -21.64 -11.03
C PHE A 59 11.11 -22.34 -10.59
N GLU A 60 11.85 -22.81 -11.59
CA GLU A 60 13.16 -23.42 -11.44
C GLU A 60 14.26 -22.34 -11.39
N GLY A 61 15.44 -22.69 -10.89
CA GLY A 61 16.61 -21.81 -10.88
C GLY A 61 17.27 -21.72 -12.27
N GLY A 62 18.10 -20.69 -12.47
CA GLY A 62 18.80 -20.47 -13.74
C GLY A 62 20.05 -21.32 -13.97
N ALA A 63 20.54 -22.03 -12.95
CA ALA A 63 21.63 -22.99 -13.13
C ALA A 63 21.06 -24.34 -13.58
N PRO A 64 21.71 -25.05 -14.51
CA PRO A 64 21.48 -26.49 -14.64
C PRO A 64 21.68 -27.12 -13.27
N ALA A 65 20.99 -28.24 -13.03
CA ALA A 65 21.13 -29.11 -11.87
C ALA A 65 22.61 -29.35 -11.51
N SER A 66 23.25 -28.39 -10.86
CA SER A 66 24.51 -28.55 -10.19
C SER A 66 24.12 -28.47 -8.73
N PRO A 67 23.74 -29.63 -8.18
CA PRO A 67 23.02 -29.75 -6.92
C PRO A 67 23.91 -29.54 -5.69
N TRP A 68 25.18 -29.30 -5.93
CA TRP A 68 26.23 -29.24 -4.93
C TRP A 68 26.07 -27.95 -4.13
N LEU A 69 25.45 -28.05 -2.96
CA LEU A 69 25.65 -27.06 -1.90
C LEU A 69 27.16 -26.95 -1.57
N LEU A 70 27.89 -28.07 -1.65
CA LEU A 70 29.30 -28.17 -1.21
C LEU A 70 30.26 -29.08 -2.01
N GLY A 71 29.76 -29.89 -2.94
CA GLY A 71 30.57 -30.95 -3.56
C GLY A 71 30.41 -32.28 -2.81
N SER A 72 31.19 -33.30 -3.17
CA SER A 72 31.16 -34.66 -2.60
C SER A 72 31.90 -34.76 -1.26
N ARG A 73 31.62 -33.84 -0.33
CA ARG A 73 32.31 -33.80 0.96
C ARG A 73 31.30 -33.79 2.08
N ASP A 74 31.50 -34.74 2.98
CA ASP A 74 30.83 -34.91 4.25
C ASP A 74 30.88 -33.59 5.03
N VAL A 75 29.77 -33.25 5.67
CA VAL A 75 29.64 -32.07 6.51
C VAL A 75 29.53 -32.49 7.96
N ASP A 76 30.52 -32.10 8.77
CA ASP A 76 30.44 -32.24 10.21
C ASP A 76 29.63 -31.11 10.84
N ALA A 77 28.74 -31.44 11.77
CA ALA A 77 28.11 -30.46 12.64
C ALA A 77 29.08 -29.97 13.76
N PRO A 78 29.08 -28.67 14.12
CA PRO A 78 28.30 -27.58 13.54
C PRO A 78 29.00 -26.91 12.35
N ALA A 79 28.24 -26.56 11.31
CA ALA A 79 28.76 -25.84 10.15
C ALA A 79 27.80 -24.74 9.68
N THR A 80 28.35 -23.75 8.95
CA THR A 80 27.56 -22.75 8.25
C THR A 80 28.01 -22.71 6.80
N LEU A 81 27.05 -22.94 5.90
CA LEU A 81 27.29 -23.16 4.49
C LEU A 81 26.59 -22.06 3.69
N PRO A 82 27.30 -21.37 2.77
CA PRO A 82 26.66 -20.40 1.89
C PRO A 82 25.83 -21.12 0.83
N ILE A 83 24.64 -20.59 0.53
CA ILE A 83 23.80 -21.08 -0.56
C ILE A 83 24.06 -20.20 -1.78
N PRO A 84 24.58 -20.74 -2.90
CA PRO A 84 24.81 -19.95 -4.10
C PRO A 84 23.50 -19.35 -4.64
N ALA A 85 23.52 -18.08 -5.04
CA ALA A 85 22.33 -17.40 -5.56
C ALA A 85 21.69 -18.12 -6.77
N ALA A 86 22.49 -18.82 -7.59
CA ALA A 86 21.99 -19.60 -8.71
C ALA A 86 21.09 -20.78 -8.27
N LEU A 87 21.31 -21.32 -7.08
CA LEU A 87 20.49 -22.34 -6.45
C LEU A 87 19.37 -21.71 -5.61
N GLY A 88 19.70 -20.71 -4.76
CA GLY A 88 18.83 -20.17 -3.71
C GLY A 88 17.88 -19.05 -4.11
N THR A 89 18.01 -18.44 -5.30
CA THR A 89 17.19 -17.27 -5.68
C THR A 89 16.05 -17.63 -6.63
N ARG A 90 14.82 -17.20 -6.31
CA ARG A 90 13.64 -17.33 -7.15
C ARG A 90 12.91 -16.01 -7.26
N SER A 91 12.65 -15.58 -8.50
CA SER A 91 11.94 -14.33 -8.77
C SER A 91 10.77 -14.58 -9.71
N PHE A 92 9.64 -13.98 -9.40
CA PHE A 92 8.43 -14.04 -10.21
C PHE A 92 7.48 -12.92 -9.85
N ARG A 93 6.51 -12.68 -10.72
CA ARG A 93 5.48 -11.68 -10.52
C ARG A 93 4.23 -12.29 -9.87
N LEU A 94 3.72 -11.63 -8.83
CA LEU A 94 2.43 -11.93 -8.22
C LEU A 94 1.37 -10.94 -8.73
N ARG A 95 0.30 -11.50 -9.29
CA ARG A 95 -0.87 -10.79 -9.83
C ARG A 95 -2.10 -11.04 -8.97
N PRO A 96 -2.63 -10.02 -8.28
CA PRO A 96 -3.86 -10.15 -7.52
C PRO A 96 -5.01 -10.62 -8.40
N ALA A 97 -5.85 -11.51 -7.89
CA ALA A 97 -7.04 -12.04 -8.55
C ALA A 97 -8.30 -11.47 -7.90
N LEU A 98 -9.26 -11.00 -8.71
CA LEU A 98 -10.57 -10.62 -8.20
C LEU A 98 -11.45 -11.87 -8.11
N LEU A 99 -11.83 -12.25 -6.89
CA LEU A 99 -12.78 -13.33 -6.62
C LEU A 99 -14.16 -12.69 -6.36
N GLU A 100 -15.13 -12.93 -7.25
CA GLU A 100 -16.47 -12.31 -7.14
C GLU A 100 -17.18 -12.59 -5.79
N ILE A 101 -16.83 -13.70 -5.13
CA ILE A 101 -17.40 -14.13 -3.83
C ILE A 101 -16.62 -13.65 -2.59
N GLY A 102 -15.42 -13.07 -2.76
CA GLY A 102 -14.48 -12.84 -1.65
C GLY A 102 -13.52 -11.66 -1.86
N GLY A 103 -13.77 -10.81 -2.86
CA GLY A 103 -12.94 -9.64 -3.16
C GLY A 103 -11.57 -10.01 -3.72
N TRP A 104 -10.59 -9.14 -3.49
CA TRP A 104 -9.25 -9.33 -4.04
C TRP A 104 -8.45 -10.35 -3.24
N PHE A 105 -8.05 -11.42 -3.91
CA PHE A 105 -6.98 -12.29 -3.46
C PHE A 105 -5.63 -11.68 -3.89
N PRO A 106 -4.74 -11.29 -2.96
CA PRO A 106 -3.48 -10.61 -3.28
C PRO A 106 -2.46 -11.51 -4.01
N GLY A 107 -2.75 -12.80 -4.14
CA GLY A 107 -1.80 -13.81 -4.60
C GLY A 107 -0.99 -14.37 -3.42
N LEU A 108 -0.49 -15.58 -3.64
CA LEU A 108 0.35 -16.33 -2.72
C LEU A 108 1.65 -16.67 -3.45
N GLY A 109 2.78 -16.39 -2.81
CA GLY A 109 4.10 -16.69 -3.33
C GLY A 109 4.97 -17.32 -2.26
N GLY A 110 5.85 -18.22 -2.68
CA GLY A 110 6.71 -18.92 -1.74
C GLY A 110 7.88 -19.64 -2.39
N MET A 111 8.62 -20.32 -1.53
CA MET A 111 9.71 -21.19 -1.89
C MET A 111 9.58 -22.48 -1.09
N VAL A 112 9.81 -23.61 -1.76
CA VAL A 112 9.95 -24.92 -1.12
C VAL A 112 11.36 -25.40 -1.34
N ALA A 113 11.94 -25.95 -0.29
CA ALA A 113 13.24 -26.61 -0.34
C ALA A 113 13.07 -28.04 0.14
N LEU A 114 13.81 -28.94 -0.50
CA LEU A 114 13.86 -30.35 -0.16
C LEU A 114 15.32 -30.72 -0.01
N LEU A 115 15.66 -31.32 1.12
CA LEU A 115 17.00 -31.73 1.51
C LEU A 115 17.07 -33.26 1.53
N TRP A 116 18.06 -33.81 0.83
CA TRP A 116 18.42 -35.23 0.82
C TRP A 116 19.84 -35.41 1.35
N ASP A 117 20.12 -36.58 1.87
CA ASP A 117 21.48 -37.09 1.93
C ASP A 117 21.87 -37.67 0.56
N GLN A 118 23.13 -37.51 0.18
CA GLN A 118 23.59 -37.97 -1.12
C GLN A 118 23.90 -39.47 -1.11
N ASP A 119 24.46 -40.03 -0.03
CA ASP A 119 24.76 -41.46 0.16
C ASP A 119 25.19 -42.20 -1.13
N ALA A 120 26.14 -41.58 -1.85
CA ALA A 120 26.69 -42.07 -3.12
C ALA A 120 25.75 -42.06 -4.36
N PHE A 121 24.66 -41.30 -4.38
CA PHE A 121 23.85 -41.07 -5.58
C PHE A 121 24.68 -40.54 -6.74
N SER A 122 24.52 -41.17 -7.91
CA SER A 122 25.07 -40.62 -9.13
C SER A 122 24.36 -39.32 -9.51
N PRO A 123 25.04 -38.38 -10.20
CA PRO A 123 24.41 -37.17 -10.71
C PRO A 123 23.15 -37.45 -11.55
N SER A 124 23.12 -38.57 -12.28
CA SER A 124 21.95 -39.00 -13.07
C SER A 124 20.75 -39.37 -12.22
N THR A 125 20.94 -40.09 -11.10
CA THR A 125 19.88 -40.48 -10.16
C THR A 125 19.26 -39.23 -9.56
N SER A 126 20.10 -38.34 -9.07
CA SER A 126 19.63 -37.12 -8.44
C SER A 126 18.96 -36.14 -9.41
N GLU A 127 19.42 -36.09 -10.67
CA GLU A 127 18.71 -35.38 -11.74
C GLU A 127 17.31 -35.95 -12.01
N ALA A 128 17.14 -37.27 -11.95
CA ALA A 128 15.84 -37.92 -12.14
C ALA A 128 14.88 -37.55 -11.00
N GLY A 129 15.36 -37.59 -9.75
CA GLY A 129 14.63 -37.12 -8.57
C GLY A 129 14.20 -35.66 -8.69
N GLN A 130 15.12 -34.76 -9.08
CA GLN A 130 14.81 -33.35 -9.28
C GLN A 130 13.78 -33.13 -10.40
N LYS A 131 13.94 -33.78 -11.56
CA LYS A 131 12.97 -33.70 -12.67
C LYS A 131 11.58 -34.17 -12.22
N LYS A 132 11.53 -35.23 -11.41
CA LYS A 132 10.28 -35.71 -10.83
C LYS A 132 9.69 -34.69 -9.86
N PHE A 133 10.49 -34.12 -8.95
CA PHE A 133 10.07 -33.08 -8.02
C PHE A 133 9.44 -31.87 -8.72
N ASN A 134 10.12 -31.34 -9.74
CA ASN A 134 9.63 -30.21 -10.55
C ASN A 134 8.28 -30.52 -11.21
N LYS A 135 8.05 -31.79 -11.59
CA LYS A 135 6.81 -32.25 -12.21
C LYS A 135 5.65 -32.43 -11.22
N VAL A 136 5.92 -32.96 -10.02
CA VAL A 136 4.86 -33.39 -9.10
C VAL A 136 4.47 -32.35 -8.05
N PHE A 137 5.38 -31.45 -7.68
CA PHE A 137 5.14 -30.48 -6.61
C PHE A 137 3.96 -29.53 -6.91
N GLY A 138 3.94 -28.89 -8.08
CA GLY A 138 2.89 -27.94 -8.46
C GLY A 138 1.48 -28.55 -8.43
N PRO A 139 1.25 -29.72 -9.07
CA PRO A 139 -0.02 -30.44 -8.98
C PRO A 139 -0.42 -30.81 -7.55
N ALA A 140 0.51 -31.31 -6.74
CA ALA A 140 0.23 -31.68 -5.34
C ALA A 140 -0.19 -30.45 -4.51
N LEU A 141 0.56 -29.34 -4.61
CA LEU A 141 0.20 -28.12 -3.90
C LEU A 141 -1.12 -27.52 -4.38
N SER A 142 -1.45 -27.62 -5.68
CA SER A 142 -2.73 -27.14 -6.23
C SER A 142 -3.94 -27.85 -5.58
N VAL A 143 -3.81 -29.16 -5.34
CA VAL A 143 -4.84 -29.95 -4.63
C VAL A 143 -5.03 -29.44 -3.20
N GLU A 144 -3.94 -29.22 -2.47
CA GLU A 144 -4.00 -28.75 -1.09
C GLU A 144 -4.51 -27.31 -0.97
N LEU A 145 -4.12 -26.41 -1.87
CA LEU A 145 -4.65 -25.05 -1.91
C LEU A 145 -6.14 -25.02 -2.27
N THR A 146 -6.61 -25.96 -3.11
CA THR A 146 -8.04 -26.12 -3.38
C THR A 146 -8.79 -26.61 -2.13
N LYS A 147 -8.21 -27.55 -1.36
CA LYS A 147 -8.78 -27.96 -0.06
C LYS A 147 -8.83 -26.80 0.92
N LEU A 148 -7.79 -25.97 0.98
CA LEU A 148 -7.73 -24.77 1.83
C LEU A 148 -8.91 -23.83 1.57
N ILE A 149 -9.22 -23.51 0.31
CA ILE A 149 -10.39 -22.68 -0.01
C ILE A 149 -11.71 -23.39 0.34
N ASN A 150 -11.77 -24.70 0.16
CA ASN A 150 -12.95 -25.52 0.46
C ASN A 150 -13.14 -25.85 1.96
N GLY A 151 -12.28 -25.35 2.84
CA GLY A 151 -12.38 -25.53 4.29
C GLY A 151 -11.68 -26.77 4.86
N GLY A 152 -10.86 -27.45 4.06
CA GLY A 152 -10.08 -28.61 4.51
C GLY A 152 -9.02 -28.32 5.58
N TYR A 153 -8.73 -27.03 5.82
CA TYR A 153 -7.73 -26.57 6.79
C TYR A 153 -8.31 -25.58 7.82
N ASP A 154 -9.63 -25.61 8.03
CA ASP A 154 -10.31 -24.67 8.94
C ASP A 154 -9.85 -24.85 10.39
N ASN A 155 -9.54 -26.09 10.80
CA ASN A 155 -9.01 -26.37 12.12
C ASN A 155 -7.68 -25.63 12.35
N GLU A 156 -6.74 -25.71 11.41
CA GLU A 156 -5.41 -25.10 11.50
C GLU A 156 -5.51 -23.57 11.49
N LEU A 157 -6.38 -23.02 10.63
CA LEU A 157 -6.60 -21.58 10.53
C LEU A 157 -7.34 -20.97 11.73
N SER A 158 -8.13 -21.78 12.45
CA SER A 158 -8.87 -21.33 13.65
C SER A 158 -7.98 -21.15 14.89
N ARG A 159 -6.72 -21.60 14.82
CA ARG A 159 -5.79 -21.67 15.96
C ARG A 159 -4.76 -20.53 15.96
N ASP A 160 -4.29 -20.15 17.14
CA ASP A 160 -3.16 -19.22 17.32
C ASP A 160 -1.82 -19.94 17.55
N ALA A 161 -0.81 -19.18 17.97
CA ALA A 161 0.54 -19.67 18.22
C ALA A 161 0.63 -20.61 19.45
N ASN A 162 -0.38 -20.59 20.33
CA ASN A 162 -0.49 -21.44 21.51
C ASN A 162 -1.46 -22.62 21.29
N ASP A 163 -1.86 -22.86 20.04
CA ASP A 163 -2.82 -23.90 19.66
C ASP A 163 -4.23 -23.69 20.25
N MET A 164 -4.56 -22.45 20.62
CA MET A 164 -5.89 -22.10 21.12
C MET A 164 -6.81 -21.70 19.97
N VAL A 165 -8.06 -22.15 20.00
CA VAL A 165 -9.09 -21.74 19.03
C VAL A 165 -9.49 -20.30 19.29
N VAL A 166 -9.28 -19.42 18.30
CA VAL A 166 -9.51 -17.97 18.42
C VAL A 166 -10.78 -17.52 17.70
N ALA A 167 -11.13 -18.14 16.57
CA ALA A 167 -12.33 -17.79 15.82
C ALA A 167 -12.85 -18.97 14.98
N PRO A 168 -14.18 -19.15 14.88
CA PRO A 168 -14.77 -20.07 13.91
C PRO A 168 -14.55 -19.55 12.48
N ILE A 169 -14.53 -20.48 11.52
CA ILE A 169 -14.34 -20.18 10.10
C ILE A 169 -15.61 -20.56 9.35
N ASP A 170 -16.36 -19.54 8.95
CA ASP A 170 -17.71 -19.74 8.43
C ASP A 170 -17.80 -19.53 6.91
N ASN A 171 -16.77 -18.93 6.29
CA ASN A 171 -16.76 -18.60 4.86
C ASN A 171 -15.34 -18.36 4.32
N ILE A 172 -15.23 -18.20 3.00
CA ILE A 172 -13.97 -17.95 2.29
C ILE A 172 -13.29 -16.65 2.74
N GLN A 173 -14.04 -15.58 3.02
CA GLN A 173 -13.46 -14.31 3.46
C GLN A 173 -12.72 -14.50 4.79
N THR A 174 -13.33 -15.20 5.73
CA THR A 174 -12.73 -15.48 7.04
C THR A 174 -11.46 -16.33 6.89
N ARG A 175 -11.42 -17.28 5.95
CA ARG A 175 -10.20 -18.05 5.63
C ARG A 175 -9.09 -17.15 5.11
N LEU A 176 -9.40 -16.29 4.15
CA LEU A 176 -8.43 -15.35 3.59
C LEU A 176 -7.92 -14.36 4.64
N ASP A 177 -8.80 -13.88 5.53
CA ASP A 177 -8.44 -13.01 6.64
C ASP A 177 -7.52 -13.73 7.65
N ARG A 178 -7.82 -14.99 7.99
CA ARG A 178 -6.97 -15.83 8.86
C ARG A 178 -5.63 -16.19 8.22
N LEU A 179 -5.54 -16.31 6.89
CA LEU A 179 -4.24 -16.44 6.22
C LEU A 179 -3.36 -15.18 6.38
N GLY A 180 -3.96 -14.02 6.66
CA GLY A 180 -3.24 -12.81 7.06
C GLY A 180 -2.59 -12.89 8.44
N ASP A 181 -3.14 -13.70 9.34
CA ASP A 181 -2.59 -13.94 10.68
C ASP A 181 -1.37 -14.87 10.62
N ALA A 182 -0.25 -14.42 11.19
CA ALA A 182 1.02 -15.12 11.08
C ALA A 182 1.00 -16.52 11.73
N ALA A 183 0.26 -16.70 12.82
CA ALA A 183 0.21 -17.97 13.52
C ALA A 183 -0.70 -18.97 12.80
N ALA A 184 -1.92 -18.55 12.43
CA ALA A 184 -2.84 -19.38 11.66
C ALA A 184 -2.24 -19.81 10.32
N ARG A 185 -1.58 -18.87 9.62
CA ARG A 185 -0.88 -19.19 8.37
C ARG A 185 0.25 -20.19 8.60
N LYS A 186 1.07 -20.02 9.63
CA LYS A 186 2.15 -20.97 9.94
C LYS A 186 1.61 -22.38 10.20
N ASN A 187 0.50 -22.51 10.92
CA ASN A 187 -0.15 -23.79 11.17
C ASN A 187 -0.67 -24.43 9.88
N ALA A 188 -1.37 -23.65 9.04
CA ALA A 188 -1.89 -24.13 7.75
C ALA A 188 -0.75 -24.52 6.78
N VAL A 189 0.31 -23.71 6.69
CA VAL A 189 1.50 -24.00 5.87
C VAL A 189 2.15 -25.29 6.32
N LYS A 190 2.36 -25.49 7.63
CA LYS A 190 2.92 -26.74 8.15
C LYS A 190 2.07 -27.96 7.75
N ALA A 191 0.75 -27.88 7.92
CA ALA A 191 -0.15 -28.98 7.56
C ALA A 191 -0.18 -29.25 6.06
N ILE A 192 -0.19 -28.20 5.22
CA ILE A 192 -0.13 -28.32 3.76
C ILE A 192 1.21 -28.92 3.32
N THR A 193 2.33 -28.45 3.88
CA THR A 193 3.67 -28.97 3.59
C THR A 193 3.76 -30.47 3.89
N ASN A 194 3.23 -30.90 5.04
CA ASN A 194 3.17 -32.33 5.39
C ASN A 194 2.30 -33.12 4.39
N SER A 195 1.11 -32.64 4.05
CA SER A 195 0.24 -33.30 3.07
C SER A 195 0.90 -33.39 1.68
N VAL A 196 1.61 -32.34 1.26
CA VAL A 196 2.37 -32.35 -0.01
C VAL A 196 3.54 -33.32 0.07
N LYS A 197 4.30 -33.34 1.18
CA LYS A 197 5.39 -34.30 1.43
C LYS A 197 4.88 -35.72 1.23
N ASP A 198 3.79 -36.08 1.89
CA ASP A 198 3.21 -37.42 1.82
C ASP A 198 2.76 -37.78 0.40
N ALA A 199 2.21 -36.82 -0.34
CA ALA A 199 1.74 -37.03 -1.72
C ALA A 199 2.86 -37.23 -2.74
N ILE A 200 4.05 -36.66 -2.50
CA ILE A 200 5.15 -36.69 -3.47
C ILE A 200 6.28 -37.65 -3.11
N SER A 201 6.49 -37.97 -1.82
CA SER A 201 7.68 -38.72 -1.36
C SER A 201 7.81 -40.08 -2.02
N GLY A 202 6.73 -40.87 -2.11
CA GLY A 202 6.76 -42.16 -2.80
C GLY A 202 7.12 -42.03 -4.28
N GLN A 203 6.56 -41.02 -4.96
CA GLN A 203 6.86 -40.77 -6.36
C GLN A 203 8.31 -40.32 -6.61
N LEU A 204 8.93 -39.63 -5.65
CA LEU A 204 10.34 -39.26 -5.71
C LEU A 204 11.23 -40.47 -5.52
N ARG A 205 10.93 -41.31 -4.51
CA ARG A 205 11.65 -42.57 -4.27
C ARG A 205 11.59 -43.50 -5.48
N ASP A 206 10.42 -43.65 -6.09
CA ASP A 206 10.27 -44.45 -7.32
C ASP A 206 11.17 -43.92 -8.45
N ALA A 207 11.23 -42.60 -8.64
CA ALA A 207 12.03 -42.00 -9.70
C ALA A 207 13.55 -42.09 -9.45
N LEU A 208 13.96 -42.03 -8.18
CA LEU A 208 15.34 -42.29 -7.78
C LEU A 208 15.67 -43.76 -8.03
N ALA A 209 14.83 -44.69 -7.57
CA ALA A 209 15.04 -46.13 -7.71
C ALA A 209 15.08 -46.59 -9.17
N ASP A 210 14.25 -46.02 -10.03
CA ASP A 210 14.25 -46.29 -11.47
C ASP A 210 15.55 -45.82 -12.18
N ALA A 211 16.24 -44.83 -11.62
CA ALA A 211 17.45 -44.23 -12.18
C ALA A 211 18.74 -44.74 -11.54
N ALA A 212 18.66 -45.32 -10.33
CA ALA A 212 19.77 -45.83 -9.57
C ALA A 212 20.53 -46.94 -10.32
N GLY A 213 21.86 -46.87 -10.28
CA GLY A 213 22.74 -47.94 -10.72
C GLY A 213 22.65 -49.19 -9.83
N LEU A 214 23.27 -50.31 -10.26
CA LEU A 214 23.27 -51.58 -9.52
C LEU A 214 23.94 -51.50 -8.13
N ASP A 215 24.79 -50.49 -7.91
CA ASP A 215 25.56 -50.28 -6.69
C ASP A 215 25.04 -49.07 -5.88
N GLU A 216 23.94 -48.44 -6.30
CA GLU A 216 23.30 -47.32 -5.60
C GLU A 216 22.14 -47.85 -4.74
N ILE A 217 22.20 -47.62 -3.44
CA ILE A 217 21.12 -47.95 -2.50
C ILE A 217 20.42 -46.64 -2.15
N ILE A 218 19.09 -46.63 -2.23
CA ILE A 218 18.28 -45.49 -1.78
C ILE A 218 17.57 -45.96 -0.53
N ASP A 219 18.01 -45.43 0.60
CA ASP A 219 17.45 -45.79 1.89
C ASP A 219 16.31 -44.81 2.25
N PRO A 220 15.31 -45.27 3.03
CA PRO A 220 14.16 -44.43 3.36
C PRO A 220 14.49 -43.18 4.20
N ASP A 221 15.61 -43.18 4.91
CA ASP A 221 16.19 -42.14 5.77
C ASP A 221 16.99 -41.08 5.00
N ASP A 222 17.37 -41.32 3.74
CA ASP A 222 18.05 -40.33 2.89
C ASP A 222 17.27 -39.01 2.71
N LEU A 223 15.96 -38.96 3.06
CA LEU A 223 15.16 -37.74 3.01
C LEU A 223 15.29 -36.92 4.31
N LEU A 224 16.34 -36.12 4.41
CA LEU A 224 16.61 -35.22 5.55
C LEU A 224 15.48 -34.21 5.84
N GLY A 225 14.72 -33.80 4.81
CA GLY A 225 13.47 -33.07 5.03
C GLY A 225 12.92 -32.26 3.87
N ILE A 226 11.75 -31.67 4.10
CA ILE A 226 11.11 -30.70 3.20
C ILE A 226 10.49 -29.59 4.04
N ASP A 227 10.71 -28.35 3.63
CA ASP A 227 10.06 -27.21 4.25
C ASP A 227 9.73 -26.14 3.21
N ALA A 228 8.74 -25.31 3.53
CA ALA A 228 8.27 -24.26 2.64
C ALA A 228 7.97 -22.97 3.41
N VAL A 229 8.31 -21.85 2.78
CA VAL A 229 7.90 -20.52 3.23
C VAL A 229 6.85 -19.98 2.27
N VAL A 230 5.81 -19.36 2.83
CA VAL A 230 4.67 -18.83 2.09
C VAL A 230 4.33 -17.46 2.61
N PHE A 231 4.13 -16.52 1.68
CA PHE A 231 3.66 -15.18 1.98
C PHE A 231 2.49 -14.80 1.08
N LEU A 232 1.59 -13.99 1.62
CA LEU A 232 0.59 -13.30 0.81
C LEU A 232 1.21 -12.06 0.16
N GLY A 233 0.68 -11.65 -1.00
CA GLY A 233 1.21 -10.50 -1.74
C GLY A 233 1.23 -9.19 -0.93
N ASN A 234 0.22 -8.97 -0.07
CA ASN A 234 0.17 -7.79 0.82
C ASN A 234 1.29 -7.78 1.87
N GLU A 235 1.72 -8.95 2.36
CA GLU A 235 2.82 -9.05 3.33
C GLU A 235 4.17 -8.68 2.72
N LEU A 236 4.37 -9.08 1.47
CA LEU A 236 5.58 -8.81 0.70
C LEU A 236 5.65 -7.34 0.25
N SER A 237 4.49 -6.71 0.00
CA SER A 237 4.43 -5.30 -0.38
C SER A 237 4.80 -4.33 0.74
N ALA A 238 4.71 -4.76 2.01
CA ALA A 238 4.90 -3.88 3.17
C ALA A 238 6.38 -3.63 3.49
N ALA A 239 7.22 -4.66 3.38
CA ALA A 239 8.65 -4.60 3.64
C ALA A 239 9.33 -5.89 3.17
N ALA A 240 10.65 -5.80 3.06
CA ALA A 240 11.51 -6.95 2.93
C ALA A 240 11.45 -7.80 4.23
N ARG A 241 11.43 -9.13 4.12
CA ARG A 241 11.20 -10.06 5.25
C ARG A 241 12.22 -11.18 5.28
N ASP A 242 12.83 -11.38 6.43
CA ASP A 242 13.65 -12.56 6.68
C ASP A 242 12.76 -13.78 6.96
N PHE A 243 13.25 -14.95 6.59
CA PHE A 243 12.59 -16.22 6.87
C PHE A 243 13.60 -17.34 7.12
N GLU A 244 13.09 -18.40 7.73
CA GLU A 244 13.84 -19.61 8.04
C GLU A 244 13.06 -20.83 7.55
N MET A 245 13.80 -21.85 7.10
CA MET A 245 13.30 -23.19 6.77
C MET A 245 14.04 -24.20 7.65
N LYS A 246 13.30 -25.13 8.25
CA LYS A 246 13.84 -26.12 9.19
C LYS A 246 13.66 -27.52 8.62
N PHE A 247 14.75 -28.25 8.53
CA PHE A 247 14.76 -29.66 8.16
C PHE A 247 15.25 -30.42 9.38
N THR A 248 14.34 -31.12 10.03
CA THR A 248 14.60 -31.90 11.23
C THR A 248 14.16 -33.32 10.97
N ASP A 249 15.11 -34.25 11.05
CA ASP A 249 14.84 -35.67 11.20
C ASP A 249 15.41 -36.16 12.55
N ASP A 250 15.23 -37.43 12.87
CA ASP A 250 15.64 -38.04 14.15
C ASP A 250 17.15 -37.87 14.42
N GLU A 251 17.98 -37.70 13.37
CA GLU A 251 19.44 -37.60 13.46
C GLU A 251 20.05 -36.34 12.80
N ALA A 252 19.23 -35.48 12.18
CA ALA A 252 19.64 -34.29 11.41
C ALA A 252 18.92 -33.00 11.84
N ASP A 253 19.64 -31.88 12.05
CA ASP A 253 19.05 -30.54 12.31
C ASP A 253 19.70 -29.46 11.43
N TYR A 254 18.96 -29.07 10.40
CA TYR A 254 19.36 -28.03 9.44
C TYR A 254 18.43 -26.83 9.51
N LEU A 255 19.04 -25.64 9.51
CA LEU A 255 18.33 -24.36 9.42
C LEU A 255 18.80 -23.56 8.20
N ALA A 256 17.97 -23.45 7.18
CA ALA A 256 18.25 -22.54 6.07
C ALA A 256 17.63 -21.16 6.32
N LYS A 257 18.40 -20.10 6.04
CA LYS A 257 18.02 -18.70 6.20
C LYS A 257 17.86 -18.04 4.85
N GLY A 258 16.84 -17.20 4.74
CA GLY A 258 16.53 -16.48 3.52
C GLY A 258 15.88 -15.13 3.75
N HIS A 259 15.70 -14.43 2.63
CA HIS A 259 15.10 -13.12 2.58
C HIS A 259 14.13 -13.02 1.40
N ALA A 260 12.97 -12.41 1.64
CA ALA A 260 11.94 -12.14 0.67
C ALA A 260 11.80 -10.63 0.47
N SER A 261 11.83 -10.17 -0.76
CA SER A 261 11.64 -8.76 -1.12
C SER A 261 10.66 -8.64 -2.27
N ALA A 262 9.99 -7.49 -2.37
CA ALA A 262 9.09 -7.22 -3.47
C ALA A 262 9.13 -5.75 -3.88
N THR A 263 8.81 -5.49 -5.16
CA THR A 263 8.63 -4.14 -5.68
C THR A 263 7.31 -4.02 -6.44
N PRO A 264 6.53 -2.95 -6.26
CA PRO A 264 5.35 -2.70 -7.07
C PRO A 264 5.69 -2.64 -8.56
N VAL A 265 4.88 -3.30 -9.39
CA VAL A 265 5.04 -3.31 -10.85
C VAL A 265 4.54 -2.00 -11.44
N ASN A 266 3.33 -1.60 -11.05
CA ASN A 266 2.70 -0.37 -11.47
C ASN A 266 2.61 0.60 -10.30
N LEU A 267 2.95 1.87 -10.54
CA LEU A 267 2.91 2.94 -9.57
C LEU A 267 2.39 4.20 -10.27
N ALA A 268 1.28 4.74 -9.79
CA ALA A 268 0.75 6.02 -10.23
C ALA A 268 0.55 6.90 -9.01
N LYS A 269 0.70 8.21 -9.20
CA LYS A 269 0.43 9.21 -8.17
C LYS A 269 -0.49 10.27 -8.73
N LEU A 270 -1.52 10.62 -7.96
CA LEU A 270 -2.35 11.76 -8.27
C LEU A 270 -1.61 13.05 -7.89
N GLY A 271 -1.56 14.01 -8.81
CA GLY A 271 -1.03 15.34 -8.54
C GLY A 271 -2.05 16.40 -8.89
N SER A 272 -2.00 17.52 -8.18
CA SER A 272 -2.86 18.68 -8.41
C SER A 272 -2.04 19.91 -8.79
N ALA A 273 -2.62 20.78 -9.62
CA ALA A 273 -2.05 22.07 -9.98
C ALA A 273 -3.16 23.09 -10.29
N VAL A 274 -3.06 24.30 -9.73
CA VAL A 274 -3.92 25.41 -10.15
C VAL A 274 -3.42 25.92 -11.50
N ILE A 275 -4.27 25.84 -12.53
CA ILE A 275 -3.92 26.20 -13.92
C ILE A 275 -4.58 27.49 -14.40
N GLY A 276 -5.53 28.02 -13.63
CA GLY A 276 -6.19 29.28 -13.96
C GLY A 276 -6.88 29.90 -12.74
N VAL A 277 -6.79 31.22 -12.65
CA VAL A 277 -7.54 32.02 -11.67
C VAL A 277 -8.11 33.22 -12.42
N GLU A 278 -9.43 33.24 -12.58
CA GLU A 278 -10.14 34.41 -13.08
C GLU A 278 -10.71 35.18 -11.88
N ARG A 279 -10.46 36.49 -11.85
CA ARG A 279 -10.88 37.37 -10.76
C ARG A 279 -11.84 38.43 -11.28
N ARG A 280 -13.05 38.51 -10.72
CA ARG A 280 -14.06 39.51 -11.08
C ARG A 280 -14.51 40.28 -9.85
N LEU A 281 -14.45 41.61 -9.90
CA LEU A 281 -15.01 42.44 -8.82
C LEU A 281 -16.52 42.17 -8.75
N ASP A 282 -16.99 41.73 -7.59
CA ASP A 282 -18.39 41.44 -7.33
C ASP A 282 -19.05 42.60 -6.59
N ARG A 283 -18.40 43.06 -5.52
CA ARG A 283 -18.91 44.12 -4.65
C ARG A 283 -17.78 44.96 -4.09
N GLN A 284 -18.11 46.20 -3.75
CA GLN A 284 -17.25 47.09 -2.99
C GLN A 284 -18.09 47.80 -1.93
N GLY A 285 -17.50 48.06 -0.77
CA GLY A 285 -18.21 48.74 0.31
C GLY A 285 -17.28 49.27 1.39
N ALA A 286 -17.76 50.31 2.07
CA ALA A 286 -17.10 50.85 3.24
C ALA A 286 -17.29 49.92 4.44
N VAL A 287 -16.21 49.72 5.21
CA VAL A 287 -16.18 48.89 6.41
C VAL A 287 -15.52 49.66 7.52
N LYS A 288 -16.20 49.79 8.65
CA LYS A 288 -15.64 50.36 9.86
C LYS A 288 -15.00 49.27 10.69
N MET A 289 -13.70 49.40 10.93
CA MET A 289 -12.98 48.48 11.80
C MET A 289 -11.80 49.15 12.49
N ARG A 290 -11.27 48.48 13.50
CA ARG A 290 -10.03 48.86 14.17
C ARG A 290 -8.89 47.97 13.67
N VAL A 291 -7.83 48.60 13.19
CA VAL A 291 -6.56 47.93 12.96
C VAL A 291 -5.70 48.08 14.21
N CYS A 292 -5.55 46.99 14.96
CA CYS A 292 -4.81 46.98 16.23
C CYS A 292 -5.40 47.94 17.27
N TRP A 293 -4.59 48.85 17.84
CA TRP A 293 -5.05 49.86 18.79
C TRP A 293 -5.37 51.22 18.14
N PHE A 294 -5.37 51.30 16.80
CA PHE A 294 -5.76 52.54 16.14
C PHE A 294 -7.25 52.81 16.34
N PRO A 295 -7.67 54.11 16.34
CA PRO A 295 -9.07 54.47 16.33
C PRO A 295 -9.80 53.75 15.19
N GLU A 296 -11.07 53.45 15.42
CA GLU A 296 -11.91 52.88 14.38
C GLU A 296 -11.96 53.84 13.18
N LYS A 297 -11.72 53.27 12.01
CA LYS A 297 -11.66 53.99 10.74
C LYS A 297 -12.45 53.23 9.70
N GLU A 298 -12.95 53.98 8.73
CA GLU A 298 -13.64 53.44 7.58
C GLU A 298 -12.62 53.12 6.47
N TYR A 299 -12.66 51.89 5.98
CA TYR A 299 -11.82 51.37 4.90
C TYR A 299 -12.71 50.88 3.77
N ASN A 300 -12.21 50.88 2.53
CA ASN A 300 -12.91 50.24 1.42
C ASN A 300 -12.50 48.77 1.33
N ALA A 301 -13.49 47.89 1.35
CA ALA A 301 -13.34 46.48 1.06
C ALA A 301 -13.85 46.19 -0.35
N PHE A 302 -13.10 45.38 -1.08
CA PHE A 302 -13.42 44.90 -2.42
C PHE A 302 -13.54 43.37 -2.36
N ALA A 303 -14.72 42.86 -2.66
CA ALA A 303 -14.97 41.44 -2.77
C ALA A 303 -14.91 41.03 -4.24
N PHE A 304 -14.04 40.07 -4.54
CA PHE A 304 -13.88 39.51 -5.85
C PHE A 304 -14.40 38.08 -5.86
N ARG A 305 -15.17 37.75 -6.90
CA ARG A 305 -15.45 36.36 -7.21
C ARG A 305 -14.24 35.77 -7.89
N LEU A 306 -13.76 34.66 -7.36
CA LEU A 306 -12.73 33.85 -7.98
C LEU A 306 -13.38 32.71 -8.72
N LYS A 307 -12.89 32.44 -9.92
CA LYS A 307 -13.06 31.15 -10.59
C LYS A 307 -11.68 30.53 -10.67
N THR A 308 -11.47 29.52 -9.83
CA THR A 308 -10.20 28.80 -9.74
C THR A 308 -10.34 27.49 -10.48
N THR A 309 -9.48 27.26 -11.46
CA THR A 309 -9.41 25.99 -12.19
C THR A 309 -8.23 25.18 -11.67
N THR A 310 -8.53 24.07 -11.01
CA THR A 310 -7.55 23.10 -10.52
C THR A 310 -7.56 21.88 -11.42
N ARG A 311 -6.38 21.49 -11.89
CA ARG A 311 -6.16 20.29 -12.68
C ARG A 311 -5.58 19.20 -11.82
N TYR A 312 -6.23 18.05 -11.83
CA TYR A 312 -5.79 16.79 -11.26
C TYR A 312 -5.32 15.88 -12.39
N ALA A 313 -4.16 15.25 -12.22
CA ALA A 313 -3.61 14.34 -13.20
C ALA A 313 -3.00 13.11 -12.52
N LEU A 314 -3.37 11.92 -13.00
CA LEU A 314 -2.69 10.68 -12.64
C LEU A 314 -1.37 10.60 -13.40
N ASN A 315 -0.27 10.74 -12.67
CA ASN A 315 1.08 10.64 -13.20
C ASN A 315 1.60 9.22 -13.00
N LEU A 316 1.96 8.57 -14.11
CA LEU A 316 2.62 7.26 -14.09
C LEU A 316 4.07 7.42 -13.63
N LEU A 317 4.41 6.79 -12.52
CA LEU A 317 5.76 6.76 -11.97
C LEU A 317 6.51 5.48 -12.40
N LYS A 318 5.80 4.37 -12.52
CA LYS A 318 6.32 3.07 -12.99
C LYS A 318 5.18 2.24 -13.59
N GLY A 319 5.48 1.40 -14.58
CA GLY A 319 4.54 0.39 -15.08
C GLY A 319 3.92 0.69 -16.44
N GLY A 320 2.81 0.01 -16.74
CA GLY A 320 2.08 0.11 -18.01
C GLY A 320 1.17 1.35 -18.11
N PRO A 321 0.56 1.59 -19.28
CA PRO A 321 -0.43 2.66 -19.44
C PRO A 321 -1.72 2.37 -18.65
N ILE A 322 -2.38 3.44 -18.19
CA ILE A 322 -3.73 3.38 -17.59
C ILE A 322 -4.72 2.97 -18.68
N ALA A 323 -5.54 1.95 -18.40
CA ALA A 323 -6.58 1.47 -19.30
C ALA A 323 -7.90 2.25 -19.11
N GLU A 324 -8.35 2.33 -17.87
CA GLU A 324 -9.60 3.00 -17.49
C GLU A 324 -9.39 3.84 -16.24
N VAL A 325 -10.15 4.92 -16.11
CA VAL A 325 -10.17 5.76 -14.92
C VAL A 325 -11.56 6.31 -14.69
N ARG A 326 -11.94 6.38 -13.43
CA ARG A 326 -13.17 6.97 -12.92
C ARG A 326 -12.82 7.98 -11.86
N TRP A 327 -13.45 9.15 -11.97
CA TRP A 327 -13.22 10.26 -11.07
C TRP A 327 -14.39 10.40 -10.10
N LEU A 328 -14.07 10.76 -8.87
CA LEU A 328 -15.05 11.06 -7.84
C LEU A 328 -14.70 12.38 -7.16
N ILE A 329 -15.72 13.14 -6.78
CA ILE A 329 -15.61 14.26 -5.84
C ILE A 329 -16.51 13.94 -4.65
N ASP A 330 -15.94 13.86 -3.45
CA ASP A 330 -16.66 13.43 -2.22
C ASP A 330 -17.51 12.17 -2.43
N ASN A 331 -16.90 11.14 -3.04
CA ASN A 331 -17.54 9.87 -3.44
C ASN A 331 -18.69 9.99 -4.48
N HIS A 332 -18.97 11.17 -5.03
CA HIS A 332 -19.89 11.31 -6.16
C HIS A 332 -19.15 10.97 -7.46
N MET A 333 -19.58 9.89 -8.11
CA MET A 333 -19.01 9.47 -9.38
C MET A 333 -19.28 10.51 -10.48
N LEU A 334 -18.24 10.89 -11.21
CA LEU A 334 -18.33 11.84 -12.30
C LEU A 334 -18.58 11.11 -13.63
N ASN A 335 -19.43 11.70 -14.47
CA ASN A 335 -19.59 11.25 -15.85
C ASN A 335 -18.37 11.63 -16.71
N ASP A 336 -18.13 10.87 -17.77
CA ASP A 336 -17.09 11.19 -18.76
C ASP A 336 -17.45 12.50 -19.52
N GLY A 337 -16.46 13.36 -19.73
CA GLY A 337 -16.63 14.67 -20.36
C GLY A 337 -16.93 15.80 -19.36
N GLU A 338 -17.78 16.73 -19.74
CA GLU A 338 -18.14 17.89 -18.91
C GLU A 338 -19.36 17.62 -18.04
N GLY A 339 -19.34 18.15 -16.82
CA GLY A 339 -20.48 18.06 -15.92
C GLY A 339 -20.38 19.02 -14.73
N SER A 340 -21.25 18.83 -13.75
CA SER A 340 -21.24 19.60 -12.50
C SER A 340 -21.65 18.76 -11.31
N VAL A 341 -21.14 19.12 -10.15
CA VAL A 341 -21.52 18.58 -8.83
C VAL A 341 -21.99 19.74 -7.96
N THR A 342 -23.12 19.54 -7.29
CA THR A 342 -23.60 20.47 -6.27
C THR A 342 -22.87 20.20 -4.97
N VAL A 343 -22.28 21.24 -4.39
CA VAL A 343 -21.51 21.17 -3.15
C VAL A 343 -22.02 22.21 -2.16
N MET A 344 -21.68 22.03 -0.89
CA MET A 344 -21.95 23.01 0.15
C MET A 344 -20.67 23.76 0.48
N PHE A 345 -20.65 25.05 0.20
CA PHE A 345 -19.57 25.94 0.62
C PHE A 345 -19.78 26.32 2.10
N GLU A 346 -18.71 26.24 2.87
CA GLU A 346 -18.68 26.70 4.25
C GLU A 346 -18.56 28.22 4.31
N PRO A 347 -19.24 28.87 5.27
CA PRO A 347 -18.98 30.26 5.59
C PRO A 347 -17.57 30.42 6.18
N VAL A 348 -16.98 31.59 6.03
CA VAL A 348 -15.61 31.85 6.49
C VAL A 348 -15.54 32.31 7.95
N ASP A 349 -16.72 32.53 8.57
CA ASP A 349 -16.87 32.93 9.98
C ASP A 349 -16.19 31.94 10.97
N ASP A 350 -16.10 30.66 10.60
CA ASP A 350 -15.47 29.61 11.42
C ASP A 350 -13.93 29.66 11.43
N TYR A 351 -13.31 30.45 10.54
CA TYR A 351 -11.85 30.47 10.34
C TYR A 351 -11.17 31.81 10.70
N PHE A 352 -11.95 32.87 10.96
CA PHE A 352 -11.43 34.22 11.25
C PHE A 352 -12.09 34.84 12.47
N GLY A 353 -11.29 35.25 13.47
CA GLY A 353 -11.81 35.90 14.68
C GLY A 353 -12.21 37.39 14.48
N PRO A 354 -12.96 37.99 15.42
CA PRO A 354 -13.55 39.33 15.29
C PRO A 354 -12.50 40.46 15.22
N PRO A 355 -12.83 41.64 14.63
CA PRO A 355 -14.13 42.12 14.19
C PRO A 355 -14.28 42.01 12.66
N GLN A 356 -14.74 40.85 12.19
CA GLN A 356 -15.01 40.58 10.77
C GLN A 356 -16.41 40.04 10.51
N ASP A 357 -17.22 39.86 11.56
CA ASP A 357 -18.56 39.25 11.50
C ASP A 357 -19.51 39.96 10.51
N ASP A 358 -19.37 41.27 10.29
CA ASP A 358 -20.17 42.03 9.30
C ASP A 358 -19.61 41.97 7.87
N LEU A 359 -18.32 41.67 7.70
CA LEU A 359 -17.69 41.49 6.38
C LEU A 359 -17.94 40.07 5.86
N LEU A 360 -17.64 39.08 6.69
CA LEU A 360 -17.72 37.68 6.32
C LEU A 360 -19.17 37.22 6.12
N SER A 361 -20.11 37.64 6.98
CA SER A 361 -21.54 37.42 6.75
C SER A 361 -22.11 38.11 5.49
N ARG A 362 -21.42 39.14 4.95
CA ARG A 362 -21.81 39.81 3.70
C ARG A 362 -21.22 39.18 2.45
N PHE A 363 -20.05 38.55 2.54
CA PHE A 363 -19.26 38.12 1.38
C PHE A 363 -18.98 36.61 1.33
N TYR A 364 -19.03 35.92 2.47
CA TYR A 364 -18.80 34.49 2.62
C TYR A 364 -19.96 33.85 3.38
N THR A 365 -21.17 34.00 2.84
CA THR A 365 -22.40 33.46 3.44
C THR A 365 -22.44 31.93 3.52
N GLY A 366 -21.49 31.23 2.91
CA GLY A 366 -21.62 29.80 2.64
C GLY A 366 -22.78 29.53 1.68
N GLY A 367 -23.18 28.26 1.65
CA GLY A 367 -24.40 27.79 1.02
C GLY A 367 -24.15 26.86 -0.16
N SER A 368 -25.23 26.53 -0.86
CA SER A 368 -25.14 25.68 -2.05
C SER A 368 -24.34 26.38 -3.15
N GLY A 369 -23.45 25.65 -3.79
CA GLY A 369 -22.73 26.07 -4.97
C GLY A 369 -22.43 24.89 -5.90
N THR A 370 -21.79 25.18 -7.00
CA THR A 370 -21.60 24.26 -8.11
C THR A 370 -20.14 24.25 -8.52
N LEU A 371 -19.56 23.06 -8.44
CA LEU A 371 -18.29 22.77 -9.09
C LEU A 371 -18.58 22.22 -10.48
N LYS A 372 -18.07 22.88 -11.50
CA LYS A 372 -17.98 22.33 -12.85
C LYS A 372 -16.74 21.49 -12.96
N TYR A 373 -16.82 20.48 -13.80
CA TYR A 373 -15.68 19.63 -14.07
C TYR A 373 -15.61 19.24 -15.54
N ARG A 374 -14.41 18.83 -15.96
CA ARG A 374 -14.15 18.18 -17.24
C ARG A 374 -13.20 17.01 -17.02
N THR A 375 -13.63 15.81 -17.38
CA THR A 375 -12.79 14.60 -17.38
C THR A 375 -12.29 14.31 -18.80
N ALA A 376 -11.04 13.88 -18.89
CA ALA A 376 -10.42 13.43 -20.14
C ALA A 376 -9.39 12.33 -19.82
N GLY A 377 -9.88 11.11 -19.63
CA GLY A 377 -9.05 9.99 -19.19
C GLY A 377 -8.33 10.32 -17.87
N PRO A 378 -6.99 10.21 -17.79
CA PRO A 378 -6.22 10.38 -16.55
C PRO A 378 -6.12 11.85 -16.07
N VAL A 379 -6.91 12.76 -16.63
CA VAL A 379 -6.97 14.17 -16.26
C VAL A 379 -8.39 14.54 -15.87
N LEU A 380 -8.50 15.29 -14.77
CA LEU A 380 -9.71 15.96 -14.31
C LEU A 380 -9.40 17.44 -14.10
N GLU A 381 -10.20 18.31 -14.69
CA GLU A 381 -10.19 19.75 -14.38
C GLU A 381 -11.46 20.08 -13.60
N VAL A 382 -11.32 20.79 -12.49
CA VAL A 382 -12.42 21.23 -11.62
C VAL A 382 -12.34 22.73 -11.46
N TRP A 383 -13.47 23.41 -11.56
CA TRP A 383 -13.57 24.84 -11.26
C TRP A 383 -14.92 25.19 -10.65
N ASN A 384 -14.96 26.21 -9.81
CA ASN A 384 -16.24 26.72 -9.32
C ASN A 384 -16.90 27.61 -10.37
N GLU A 385 -18.21 27.46 -10.52
CA GLU A 385 -19.04 28.37 -11.32
C GLU A 385 -19.82 29.34 -10.43
N ASP A 386 -20.35 28.83 -9.33
CA ASP A 386 -21.03 29.61 -8.31
C ASP A 386 -20.71 29.11 -6.88
N GLY A 387 -21.46 29.60 -5.89
CA GLY A 387 -21.14 29.46 -4.47
C GLY A 387 -20.52 30.72 -3.87
N ASN A 388 -20.68 30.87 -2.56
CA ASN A 388 -20.06 31.89 -1.73
C ASN A 388 -19.41 31.16 -0.56
N GLY A 389 -18.11 31.32 -0.31
CA GLY A 389 -17.43 30.58 0.76
C GLY A 389 -16.19 29.84 0.31
N ILE A 390 -15.83 28.85 1.12
CA ILE A 390 -14.74 27.90 0.87
C ILE A 390 -15.34 26.50 0.83
N TYR A 391 -14.89 25.68 -0.10
CA TYR A 391 -15.21 24.26 -0.16
C TYR A 391 -13.94 23.45 0.07
N PHE A 392 -14.05 22.46 0.96
CA PHE A 392 -13.05 21.44 1.20
C PHE A 392 -13.69 20.08 0.90
N GLY A 393 -13.02 19.29 0.09
CA GLY A 393 -13.45 17.95 -0.27
C GLY A 393 -12.28 17.10 -0.74
N GLU A 394 -12.60 15.96 -1.33
CA GLU A 394 -11.60 15.02 -1.85
C GLU A 394 -11.86 14.75 -3.33
N VAL A 395 -10.78 14.77 -4.13
CA VAL A 395 -10.77 14.18 -5.47
C VAL A 395 -10.17 12.79 -5.37
N ARG A 396 -10.92 11.79 -5.85
CA ARG A 396 -10.44 10.41 -5.95
C ARG A 396 -10.40 9.97 -7.41
N ALA A 397 -9.29 9.36 -7.80
CA ALA A 397 -9.16 8.67 -9.07
C ALA A 397 -9.12 7.16 -8.81
N VAL A 398 -10.06 6.42 -9.40
CA VAL A 398 -10.11 4.95 -9.38
C VAL A 398 -9.74 4.46 -10.78
N PHE A 399 -8.69 3.66 -10.92
CA PHE A 399 -8.12 3.33 -12.22
C PHE A 399 -7.61 1.89 -12.31
N THR A 400 -7.38 1.45 -13.55
CA THR A 400 -6.75 0.16 -13.90
C THR A 400 -5.66 0.35 -14.95
N PHE A 401 -4.74 -0.60 -15.04
CA PHE A 401 -3.72 -0.68 -16.07
C PHE A 401 -4.15 -1.61 -17.21
N VAL A 402 -3.51 -1.51 -18.37
CA VAL A 402 -3.77 -2.46 -19.46
C VAL A 402 -3.43 -3.90 -19.03
N GLY A 403 -4.39 -4.81 -19.21
CA GLY A 403 -4.29 -6.22 -18.80
C GLY A 403 -5.03 -6.54 -17.49
N ASP A 404 -5.50 -5.52 -16.79
CA ASP A 404 -6.31 -5.66 -15.58
C ASP A 404 -7.77 -6.02 -15.88
N PRO A 405 -8.49 -6.59 -14.89
CA PRO A 405 -9.94 -6.70 -14.97
C PRO A 405 -10.60 -5.32 -15.16
N PRO A 406 -11.72 -5.23 -15.89
CA PRO A 406 -12.46 -3.98 -16.07
C PRO A 406 -12.90 -3.36 -14.74
N LEU A 407 -12.89 -2.02 -14.67
CA LEU A 407 -13.33 -1.28 -13.49
C LEU A 407 -14.83 -1.46 -13.24
N ALA A 408 -15.62 -1.53 -14.31
CA ALA A 408 -17.07 -1.62 -14.23
C ALA A 408 -17.51 -2.85 -13.41
N PRO A 409 -18.24 -2.66 -12.30
CA PRO A 409 -18.84 -3.75 -11.56
C PRO A 409 -19.91 -4.45 -12.42
N GLN A 410 -20.11 -5.75 -12.22
CA GLN A 410 -21.14 -6.51 -12.94
C GLN A 410 -22.56 -6.29 -12.37
N ASN A 411 -22.69 -5.56 -11.25
CA ASN A 411 -23.97 -5.27 -10.63
C ASN A 411 -24.80 -4.32 -11.51
N PRO A 412 -26.13 -4.50 -11.59
CA PRO A 412 -27.01 -3.69 -12.44
C PRO A 412 -27.14 -2.23 -11.97
N SER A 413 -26.81 -1.93 -10.71
CA SER A 413 -26.81 -0.59 -10.13
C SER A 413 -25.61 -0.44 -9.19
N PRO A 414 -24.40 -0.21 -9.72
CA PRO A 414 -23.19 -0.17 -8.92
C PRO A 414 -23.10 1.11 -8.09
N GLU A 415 -22.77 0.96 -6.82
CA GLU A 415 -22.48 2.09 -5.93
C GLU A 415 -21.01 2.54 -6.10
N PRO A 416 -20.63 3.79 -5.76
CA PRO A 416 -19.25 4.27 -5.85
C PRO A 416 -18.23 3.34 -5.15
N GLU A 417 -18.61 2.74 -4.03
CA GLU A 417 -17.78 1.76 -3.32
C GLU A 417 -17.44 0.53 -4.16
N ASP A 418 -18.34 0.06 -5.02
CA ASP A 418 -18.11 -1.11 -5.87
C ASP A 418 -16.95 -0.86 -6.85
N TRP A 419 -16.86 0.37 -7.37
CA TRP A 419 -15.77 0.79 -8.24
C TRP A 419 -14.44 0.88 -7.47
N ILE A 420 -14.47 1.55 -6.31
CA ILE A 420 -13.29 1.71 -5.44
C ILE A 420 -12.72 0.35 -5.01
N ARG A 421 -13.59 -0.64 -4.77
CA ARG A 421 -13.15 -1.99 -4.40
C ARG A 421 -12.43 -2.70 -5.55
N ARG A 422 -12.74 -2.41 -6.81
CA ARG A 422 -12.19 -3.07 -8.01
C ARG A 422 -10.91 -2.40 -8.55
N GLY A 423 -10.78 -1.08 -8.47
CA GLY A 423 -9.62 -0.36 -9.00
C GLY A 423 -8.47 -0.18 -8.02
N TYR A 424 -7.37 0.34 -8.55
CA TYR A 424 -6.41 1.12 -7.76
C TYR A 424 -7.02 2.47 -7.44
N ASP A 425 -6.71 3.03 -6.28
CA ASP A 425 -7.19 4.33 -5.86
C ASP A 425 -6.03 5.28 -5.54
N GLN A 426 -6.23 6.56 -5.89
CA GLN A 426 -5.41 7.67 -5.44
C GLN A 426 -6.35 8.80 -5.06
N THR A 427 -6.11 9.42 -3.91
CA THR A 427 -6.93 10.51 -3.38
C THR A 427 -6.04 11.73 -3.14
N GLU A 428 -6.55 12.90 -3.46
CA GLU A 428 -5.93 14.20 -3.18
C GLU A 428 -6.97 15.19 -2.69
N ASP A 429 -6.53 16.16 -1.90
CA ASP A 429 -7.41 17.19 -1.35
C ASP A 429 -7.93 18.13 -2.46
N LEU A 430 -9.17 18.58 -2.31
CA LEU A 430 -9.80 19.60 -3.12
C LEU A 430 -10.17 20.78 -2.25
N SER A 431 -9.52 21.92 -2.49
CA SER A 431 -9.86 23.18 -1.85
C SER A 431 -10.23 24.22 -2.90
N VAL A 432 -11.39 24.85 -2.72
CA VAL A 432 -11.91 25.86 -3.65
C VAL A 432 -12.36 27.09 -2.86
N MET A 433 -11.76 28.23 -3.16
CA MET A 433 -12.16 29.52 -2.61
C MET A 433 -12.94 30.30 -3.68
N ALA A 434 -14.23 30.56 -3.43
CA ALA A 434 -15.10 31.23 -4.41
C ALA A 434 -15.06 32.77 -4.33
N VAL A 435 -14.62 33.31 -3.20
CA VAL A 435 -14.59 34.76 -2.95
C VAL A 435 -13.23 35.13 -2.36
N GLU A 436 -12.70 36.28 -2.79
CA GLU A 436 -11.50 36.92 -2.25
C GLU A 436 -11.86 38.31 -1.74
N LEU A 437 -11.42 38.64 -0.52
CA LEU A 437 -11.54 39.99 0.03
C LEU A 437 -10.20 40.71 -0.03
N VAL A 438 -10.21 41.89 -0.64
CA VAL A 438 -9.07 42.80 -0.68
C VAL A 438 -9.48 44.13 -0.08
N MET A 439 -8.66 44.65 0.82
CA MET A 439 -8.86 45.95 1.45
C MET A 439 -8.07 47.01 0.70
N ASP A 440 -8.47 48.28 0.83
CA ASP A 440 -7.75 49.40 0.22
C ASP A 440 -6.35 49.67 0.80
N ASP A 441 -5.60 50.51 0.08
CA ASP A 441 -4.25 50.92 0.46
C ASP A 441 -4.17 51.54 1.87
N ALA A 442 -5.26 52.20 2.31
CA ALA A 442 -5.33 52.81 3.62
C ALA A 442 -5.33 51.75 4.73
N TYR A 443 -6.07 50.67 4.55
CA TYR A 443 -6.01 49.51 5.44
C TYR A 443 -4.62 48.86 5.43
N GLU A 444 -4.05 48.61 4.25
CA GLU A 444 -2.73 48.00 4.15
C GLU A 444 -1.62 48.85 4.82
N ALA A 445 -1.72 50.16 4.72
CA ALA A 445 -0.81 51.09 5.38
C ALA A 445 -0.92 50.98 6.90
N ASP A 446 -2.15 50.98 7.43
CA ASP A 446 -2.41 50.85 8.86
C ASP A 446 -1.94 49.48 9.39
N VAL A 447 -2.18 48.38 8.67
CA VAL A 447 -1.67 47.04 9.05
C VAL A 447 -0.13 47.01 9.06
N ARG A 448 0.51 47.57 8.03
CA ARG A 448 1.99 47.67 7.98
C ARG A 448 2.54 48.52 9.12
N GLN A 449 1.89 49.61 9.47
CA GLN A 449 2.26 50.46 10.60
C GLN A 449 2.10 49.72 11.92
N CYS A 450 0.97 49.04 12.12
CA CYS A 450 0.77 48.22 13.32
C CYS A 450 1.83 47.14 13.45
N LYS A 451 2.11 46.36 12.40
CA LYS A 451 3.17 45.33 12.41
C LYS A 451 4.53 45.93 12.76
N ARG A 452 4.84 47.12 12.25
CA ARG A 452 6.07 47.85 12.59
C ARG A 452 6.11 48.19 14.08
N ILE A 453 5.04 48.77 14.63
CA ILE A 453 5.02 49.16 16.04
C ILE A 453 5.03 47.93 16.95
N ALA A 454 4.28 46.88 16.64
CA ALA A 454 4.33 45.61 17.36
C ALA A 454 5.75 45.02 17.34
N GLY A 455 6.38 44.97 16.17
CA GLY A 455 7.77 44.55 16.04
C GLY A 455 8.76 45.46 16.79
N GLU A 456 8.48 46.76 16.92
CA GLU A 456 9.27 47.66 17.76
C GLU A 456 9.03 47.44 19.26
N ILE A 457 7.79 47.18 19.70
CA ILE A 457 7.46 46.86 21.08
C ILE A 457 8.14 45.55 21.49
N ASP A 458 8.03 44.52 20.66
CA ASP A 458 8.68 43.21 20.87
C ASP A 458 10.21 43.34 20.92
N ARG A 459 10.80 44.10 19.98
CA ARG A 459 12.25 44.37 19.97
C ARG A 459 12.71 45.20 21.16
N LYS A 460 11.88 46.13 21.65
CA LYS A 460 12.26 47.07 22.71
C LYS A 460 11.97 46.54 24.12
N HIS A 461 11.21 45.44 24.30
CA HIS A 461 10.84 44.89 25.62
C HIS A 461 10.48 46.00 26.63
N ILE A 462 9.77 47.03 26.17
CA ILE A 462 9.25 48.05 27.08
C ILE A 462 8.02 47.42 27.71
N ALA A 463 8.11 47.15 29.02
CA ALA A 463 6.95 46.82 29.83
C ALA A 463 5.96 47.99 29.80
N VAL A 464 5.08 48.04 28.79
CA VAL A 464 4.02 49.03 28.72
C VAL A 464 2.89 48.56 29.64
N ASN A 465 3.08 48.87 30.92
CA ASN A 465 2.05 48.89 31.95
C ASN A 465 0.94 49.86 31.54
N PHE A 466 -0.09 49.38 30.84
CA PHE A 466 -1.40 50.01 30.89
C PHE A 466 -2.22 49.34 32.00
N GLY A 467 -2.01 49.83 33.22
CA GLY A 467 -2.96 49.75 34.34
C GLY A 467 -3.35 48.36 34.83
N LYS A 468 -2.59 47.84 35.82
CA LYS A 468 -2.97 46.77 36.76
C LYS A 468 -3.40 45.42 36.14
N LEU A 469 -2.41 44.57 35.86
CA LEU A 469 -2.46 43.13 36.16
C LEU A 469 -1.03 42.59 36.10
N PHE A 470 -0.58 41.92 37.17
CA PHE A 470 0.69 41.20 37.20
C PHE A 470 0.66 40.12 36.11
N VAL A 471 1.52 40.24 35.11
CA VAL A 471 1.86 39.13 34.19
C VAL A 471 3.27 38.69 34.53
N ASN A 472 3.46 37.42 34.83
CA ASN A 472 4.75 36.87 35.21
C ASN A 472 5.75 36.96 34.03
N PRO A 473 7.02 37.33 34.27
CA PRO A 473 8.04 37.33 33.24
C PRO A 473 8.38 35.88 32.87
N GLY A 474 7.82 35.43 31.74
CA GLY A 474 7.99 34.06 31.25
C GLY A 474 6.84 33.59 30.34
N ASP A 475 5.66 34.21 30.44
CA ASP A 475 4.54 33.85 29.59
C ASP A 475 4.66 34.52 28.21
N PRO A 476 4.45 33.77 27.10
CA PRO A 476 4.31 34.39 25.78
C PRO A 476 3.15 35.41 25.82
N PRO A 477 3.20 36.51 25.04
CA PRO A 477 2.10 37.46 24.99
C PRO A 477 0.78 36.70 24.76
N PRO A 478 -0.33 37.06 25.43
CA PRO A 478 -1.61 36.36 25.28
C PRO A 478 -2.12 36.33 23.83
N PHE A 479 -1.48 37.09 22.94
CA PHE A 479 -1.76 37.15 21.52
C PHE A 479 -0.75 36.41 20.63
N ARG A 480 0.41 35.93 21.12
CA ARG A 480 1.43 35.33 20.24
C ARG A 480 0.96 33.99 19.66
N GLN A 481 0.37 33.12 20.47
CA GLN A 481 -0.18 31.86 19.98
C GLN A 481 -1.39 32.12 19.08
N SER A 482 -2.31 33.00 19.48
CA SER A 482 -3.43 33.44 18.63
C SER A 482 -2.97 34.04 17.29
N LEU A 483 -1.87 34.81 17.27
CA LEU A 483 -1.31 35.39 16.07
C LEU A 483 -0.63 34.34 15.20
N LEU A 484 0.09 33.38 15.80
CA LEU A 484 0.69 32.24 15.10
C LEU A 484 -0.38 31.32 14.51
N ASP A 485 -1.46 31.06 15.24
CA ASP A 485 -2.60 30.26 14.80
C ASP A 485 -3.35 30.98 13.66
N ARG A 486 -3.50 32.31 13.73
CA ARG A 486 -4.05 33.15 12.64
C ARG A 486 -3.14 33.19 11.42
N VAL A 487 -1.83 33.28 11.59
CA VAL A 487 -0.85 33.23 10.49
C VAL A 487 -0.84 31.83 9.86
N ALA A 488 -0.98 30.76 10.65
CA ALA A 488 -1.08 29.40 10.15
C ALA A 488 -2.44 29.11 9.46
N ALA A 489 -3.54 29.70 9.95
CA ALA A 489 -4.84 29.64 9.29
C ALA A 489 -4.83 30.41 7.97
N GLN A 490 -4.24 31.62 7.96
CA GLN A 490 -4.11 32.41 6.75
C GLN A 490 -3.13 31.79 5.75
N ALA A 491 -2.04 31.17 6.20
CA ALA A 491 -1.14 30.38 5.35
C ALA A 491 -1.82 29.14 4.77
N ARG A 492 -2.74 28.50 5.50
CA ARG A 492 -3.59 27.42 4.98
C ARG A 492 -4.53 27.89 3.87
N VAL A 493 -5.17 29.05 4.05
CA VAL A 493 -6.01 29.69 3.01
C VAL A 493 -5.17 30.15 1.80
N THR A 494 -3.96 30.66 2.04
CA THR A 494 -3.02 31.11 0.99
C THR A 494 -2.48 29.93 0.18
N ASN A 495 -2.16 28.82 0.84
CA ASN A 495 -1.76 27.56 0.19
C ASN A 495 -2.94 26.93 -0.58
N ALA A 496 -4.17 27.00 -0.07
CA ALA A 496 -5.38 26.53 -0.75
C ALA A 496 -5.70 27.33 -2.03
N ALA A 497 -5.28 28.60 -2.10
CA ALA A 497 -5.54 29.49 -3.22
C ALA A 497 -4.45 29.49 -4.31
N GLY A 498 -3.27 28.91 -4.07
CA GLY A 498 -2.11 29.01 -4.98
C GLY A 498 -1.63 30.45 -5.23
N VAL A 499 -2.13 31.42 -4.47
CA VAL A 499 -1.75 32.83 -4.55
C VAL A 499 -0.56 33.04 -3.64
N GLU A 500 0.62 33.18 -4.22
CA GLU A 500 1.82 33.59 -3.50
C GLU A 500 1.64 35.02 -2.97
N ILE A 501 1.24 35.18 -1.70
CA ILE A 501 1.52 36.44 -1.01
C ILE A 501 3.04 36.45 -0.81
N ILE A 502 3.74 37.25 -1.62
CA ILE A 502 5.17 37.49 -1.49
C ILE A 502 5.43 38.14 -0.12
N ALA A 503 5.56 37.33 0.93
CA ALA A 503 6.26 37.69 2.14
C ALA A 503 7.74 37.45 1.85
N ARG A 504 8.43 38.46 1.27
CA ARG A 504 9.88 38.38 1.11
C ARG A 504 10.51 38.08 2.48
N PRO A 505 11.21 36.95 2.67
CA PRO A 505 11.96 36.72 3.89
C PRO A 505 13.16 37.68 3.87
N LYS A 506 13.29 38.53 4.89
CA LYS A 506 14.59 39.09 5.22
C LYS A 506 15.34 38.06 6.06
N LEU A 507 16.36 37.50 5.39
CA LEU A 507 17.51 36.73 5.85
C LEU A 507 17.85 36.86 7.34
N GLN A 508 18.17 35.70 7.93
CA GLN A 508 18.92 35.61 9.18
C GLN A 508 20.35 36.15 9.01
N ARG A 509 20.73 36.93 10.02
CA ARG A 509 22.05 37.48 10.42
C ARG A 509 22.69 38.53 9.50
#